data_AF-A0A392UD09-F1
#
_entry.id   AF-A0A392UD09-F1
#
_cell.length_a   1.000
_cell.length_b   1.000
_cell.length_c   1.000
_cell.angle_alpha   90.00
_cell.angle_beta   90.00
_cell.angle_gamma   90.00
#
_symmetry.space_group_name_H-M   'P 1'
#
loop_
_entity.id
_entity.type
_entity.pdbx_description
1 polymer ?
#
loop_
_entity_poly.entity_id
_entity_poly.type
_entity_poly.pdbx_seq_one_letter_code
_entity_poly.pdbx_strand_id
1 'polypeptide(L)' 'PPTFTGGYNPDGAYKWLEELEIIFEVMECSEEGKTTLGTYVLREEANIWWKNAKMRLGPGGVAIPWEMFKREFLVKYFPV' A
#
# COMPACT_ATOMS: atom_id res chain seq x y z
N PRO A 1 -8.04 -6.91 -7.80
CA PRO A 1 -7.44 -6.73 -6.45
C PRO A 1 -8.43 -6.12 -5.45
N PRO A 2 -8.42 -6.55 -4.17
CA PRO A 2 -9.32 -6.06 -3.14
C PRO A 2 -9.03 -4.59 -2.80
N THR A 3 -10.07 -3.84 -2.44
CA THR A 3 -9.91 -2.46 -1.97
C THR A 3 -9.68 -2.41 -0.47
N PHE A 4 -8.94 -1.40 -0.01
CA PHE A 4 -8.73 -1.14 1.41
C PHE A 4 -9.10 0.31 1.73
N THR A 5 -10.03 0.50 2.66
CA THR A 5 -10.55 1.81 3.05
C THR A 5 -9.80 2.42 4.23
N GLY A 6 -9.05 1.59 4.99
CA GLY A 6 -8.31 2.02 6.18
C GLY A 6 -9.00 1.64 7.49
N GLY A 7 -8.80 2.48 8.51
CA GLY A 7 -9.33 2.28 9.87
C GLY A 7 -8.49 1.37 10.76
N TYR A 8 -8.90 1.22 12.02
CA TYR A 8 -8.21 0.39 13.02
C TYR A 8 -8.66 -1.07 12.90
N ASN A 9 -8.12 -1.77 11.89
CA ASN A 9 -8.38 -3.19 11.66
C ASN A 9 -7.09 -3.90 11.20
N PRO A 10 -6.19 -4.26 12.14
CA PRO A 10 -4.92 -4.90 11.82
C PRO A 10 -5.08 -6.21 11.03
N ASP A 11 -6.05 -7.04 11.39
CA ASP A 11 -6.32 -8.31 10.69
C ASP A 11 -6.78 -8.08 9.24
N GLY A 12 -7.65 -7.09 9.02
CA GLY A 12 -8.10 -6.70 7.70
C GLY A 12 -6.98 -6.10 6.85
N ALA A 13 -6.12 -5.29 7.45
CA ALA A 13 -4.94 -4.73 6.80
C ALA A 13 -3.93 -5.82 6.40
N TYR A 14 -3.73 -6.83 7.26
CA TYR A 14 -2.84 -7.95 6.99
C TYR A 14 -3.33 -8.78 5.81
N LYS A 15 -4.60 -9.22 5.88
CA LYS A 15 -5.23 -10.02 4.82
C LYS A 15 -5.25 -9.30 3.48
N TRP A 16 -5.50 -7.99 3.49
CA TRP A 16 -5.46 -7.19 2.28
C TRP A 16 -4.06 -7.14 1.65
N LEU A 17 -3.02 -6.97 2.48
CA LEU A 17 -1.65 -6.92 1.99
C LEU A 17 -1.18 -8.29 1.46
N GLU A 18 -1.51 -9.37 2.14
CA GLU A 18 -1.23 -10.75 1.71
C GLU A 18 -1.89 -11.07 0.36
N GLU A 19 -3.18 -10.74 0.21
CA GLU A 19 -3.91 -10.95 -1.05
C GLU A 19 -3.29 -10.15 -2.22
N LEU A 20 -2.78 -8.94 -1.96
CA LEU A 20 -2.06 -8.17 -2.99
C LEU A 20 -0.74 -8.82 -3.40
N GLU A 21 0.03 -9.36 -2.46
CA GLU A 21 1.28 -10.06 -2.77
C GLU A 21 1.02 -11.30 -3.65
N ILE A 22 -0.02 -12.08 -3.33
CA ILE A 22 -0.46 -13.22 -4.15
C ILE A 22 -0.84 -12.77 -5.56
N ILE A 23 -1.61 -11.68 -5.70
CA ILE A 23 -1.99 -11.14 -7.01
C ILE A 23 -0.75 -10.68 -7.79
N PHE A 24 0.20 -10.01 -7.15
CA PHE A 24 1.42 -9.55 -7.82
C PHE A 24 2.28 -10.70 -8.30
N GLU A 25 2.36 -11.78 -7.54
CA GLU A 25 3.04 -13.01 -7.94
C GLU A 25 2.35 -13.67 -9.14
N VAL A 26 1.04 -13.91 -9.07
CA VAL A 26 0.27 -14.56 -10.15
C VAL A 26 0.28 -13.73 -11.44
N MET A 27 0.30 -12.41 -11.32
CA MET A 27 0.31 -11.49 -12.46
C MET A 27 1.71 -11.12 -12.95
N GLU A 28 2.77 -11.67 -12.34
CA GLU A 28 4.18 -11.36 -12.64
C GLU A 28 4.46 -9.84 -12.67
N CYS A 29 3.90 -9.12 -11.70
CA CYS A 29 4.01 -7.66 -11.63
C CYS A 29 5.46 -7.24 -11.42
N SER A 30 5.95 -6.31 -12.25
CA SER A 30 7.24 -5.65 -12.03
C SER A 30 7.25 -4.86 -10.72
N GLU A 31 8.43 -4.65 -10.14
CA GLU A 31 8.58 -3.89 -8.88
C GLU A 31 7.96 -2.49 -8.94
N GLU A 32 8.04 -1.82 -10.10
CA GLU A 32 7.39 -0.52 -10.32
C GLU A 32 5.85 -0.65 -10.46
N GLY A 33 5.38 -1.73 -11.07
CA GLY A 33 3.96 -2.04 -11.23
C GLY A 33 3.27 -2.33 -9.89
N LYS A 34 3.96 -3.00 -8.95
CA LYS A 34 3.42 -3.35 -7.63
C LYS A 34 2.94 -2.13 -6.84
N THR A 35 3.77 -1.10 -6.68
CA THR A 35 3.35 0.12 -5.97
C THR A 35 2.21 0.84 -6.68
N THR A 36 2.25 0.90 -8.01
CA THR A 36 1.20 1.55 -8.79
C THR A 36 -0.15 0.85 -8.57
N LEU A 37 -0.19 -0.47 -8.69
CA LEU A 37 -1.41 -1.27 -8.54
C LEU A 37 -1.89 -1.34 -7.08
N GLY A 38 -0.99 -1.58 -6.13
CA GLY A 38 -1.33 -1.71 -4.71
C GLY A 38 -1.89 -0.42 -4.14
N THR A 39 -1.36 0.72 -4.58
CA THR A 39 -1.84 2.04 -4.14
C THR A 39 -3.07 2.51 -4.91
N TYR A 40 -3.28 2.01 -6.14
CA TYR A 40 -4.50 2.28 -6.91
C TYR A 40 -5.76 1.71 -6.25
N VAL A 41 -5.68 0.65 -5.46
CA VAL A 41 -6.84 0.04 -4.78
C VAL A 41 -7.12 0.56 -3.37
N LEU A 42 -6.33 1.52 -2.90
CA LEU A 42 -6.62 2.25 -1.66
C LEU A 42 -7.82 3.16 -1.85
N ARG A 43 -8.71 3.20 -0.86
CA ARG A 43 -9.93 4.01 -0.85
C ARG A 43 -9.98 4.83 0.43
N GLU A 44 -10.83 5.85 0.43
CA GLU A 44 -11.17 6.64 1.63
C GLU A 44 -9.95 7.09 2.46
N GLU A 45 -9.92 6.74 3.75
CA GLU A 45 -8.88 7.12 4.70
C GLU A 45 -7.50 6.64 4.24
N ALA A 46 -7.40 5.40 3.75
CA ALA A 46 -6.14 4.84 3.30
C ALA A 46 -5.56 5.56 2.07
N ASN A 47 -6.42 5.99 1.13
CA ASN A 47 -5.95 6.78 -0.01
C ASN A 47 -5.44 8.17 0.42
N ILE A 48 -6.15 8.82 1.35
CA ILE A 48 -5.76 10.13 1.89
C ILE A 48 -4.43 10.01 2.64
N TRP A 49 -4.30 9.00 3.51
CA TRP A 49 -3.07 8.70 4.21
C TRP A 49 -1.90 8.51 3.24
N TRP A 50 -2.08 7.67 2.22
CA TRP A 50 -1.00 7.37 1.28
C TRP A 50 -0.56 8.60 0.50
N LYS A 51 -1.48 9.45 0.03
CA LYS A 51 -1.13 10.73 -0.62
C LYS A 51 -0.23 11.60 0.26
N ASN A 52 -0.54 11.68 1.56
CA ASN A 52 0.27 12.44 2.52
C ASN A 52 1.62 11.77 2.80
N ALA A 53 1.65 10.43 2.91
CA ALA A 53 2.90 9.68 3.09
C ALA A 53 3.86 9.87 1.92
N LYS A 54 3.35 9.79 0.67
CA LYS A 54 4.14 10.03 -0.54
C LYS A 54 4.83 11.40 -0.53
N MET A 55 4.13 12.45 -0.11
CA MET A 55 4.73 13.80 -0.02
C MET A 55 5.87 13.87 0.99
N ARG A 56 5.84 13.07 2.07
CA ARG A 56 6.91 13.02 3.06
C ARG A 56 8.12 12.21 2.57
N LEU A 57 7.89 11.16 1.79
CA LEU A 57 8.93 10.24 1.34
C LEU A 57 9.82 10.81 0.22
N GLY A 58 9.37 11.83 -0.49
CA GLY A 58 10.20 12.52 -1.48
C GLY A 58 9.41 13.48 -2.38
N PRO A 59 10.12 14.31 -3.17
CA PRO A 59 9.48 15.19 -4.15
C PRO A 59 8.66 14.38 -5.16
N GLY A 60 7.49 14.91 -5.54
CA GLY A 60 6.57 14.25 -6.46
C GLY A 60 7.24 13.90 -7.78
N GLY A 61 7.45 12.61 -8.02
CA GLY A 61 8.16 12.11 -9.21
C GLY A 61 9.15 10.98 -8.91
N VAL A 62 9.61 10.83 -7.66
CA VAL A 62 10.41 9.68 -7.27
C VAL A 62 9.52 8.45 -7.13
N ALA A 63 9.81 7.40 -7.89
CA ALA A 63 9.13 6.11 -7.75
C ALA A 63 9.38 5.55 -6.35
N ILE A 64 8.31 5.21 -5.64
CA ILE A 64 8.40 4.63 -4.30
C ILE A 64 8.41 3.11 -4.44
N PRO A 65 9.47 2.41 -4.03
CA PRO A 65 9.51 0.94 -4.08
C PRO A 65 8.39 0.33 -3.23
N TRP A 66 7.90 -0.84 -3.64
CA TRP A 66 6.82 -1.54 -2.93
C TRP A 66 7.19 -1.84 -1.46
N GLU A 67 8.44 -2.20 -1.20
CA GLU A 67 8.94 -2.42 0.16
C GLU A 67 8.86 -1.16 1.04
N MET A 68 9.03 0.03 0.47
CA MET A 68 8.87 1.28 1.20
C MET A 68 7.41 1.55 1.53
N PHE A 69 6.50 1.28 0.59
CA PHE A 69 5.06 1.33 0.85
C PHE A 69 4.68 0.40 2.00
N LYS A 70 5.14 -0.86 1.98
CA LYS A 70 4.84 -1.84 3.04
C LYS A 70 5.29 -1.36 4.42
N ARG A 71 6.50 -0.80 4.52
CA ARG A 71 6.99 -0.25 5.80
C ARG A 71 6.08 0.84 6.35
N GLU A 72 5.71 1.81 5.54
CA GLU A 72 4.79 2.89 5.96
C GLU A 72 3.40 2.35 6.28
N PHE A 73 2.90 1.40 5.50
CA PHE A 73 1.61 0.75 5.72
C PHE A 73 1.57 0.03 7.07
N LEU A 74 2.63 -0.73 7.39
CA LEU A 74 2.75 -1.42 8.67
C LEU A 74 2.78 -0.43 9.84
N VAL A 75 3.58 0.64 9.74
CA VAL A 75 3.63 1.70 10.78
C VAL A 75 2.26 2.33 11.01
N LYS A 76 1.45 2.51 9.95
CA LYS A 76 0.13 3.15 10.04
C LYS A 76 -0.94 2.24 10.64
N TYR A 77 -1.00 0.96 10.23
CA TYR A 77 -2.12 0.07 10.53
C TYR A 77 -1.81 -1.02 11.56
N PHE A 78 -0.54 -1.15 11.97
CA PHE A 78 -0.08 -2.04 13.02
C PHE A 78 0.69 -1.25 14.09
N PRO A 79 0.06 -0.24 14.74
CA PRO A 79 0.71 0.46 15.84
C PRO A 79 0.91 -0.51 17.01
N VAL A 80 2.12 -0.49 17.58
CA VAL A 80 2.50 -1.23 18.79
C VAL A 80 1.75 -0.68 20.00
#